data_AF-A0A4V1UHN6-F1
#
_entry.id   AF-A0A4V1UHN6-F1
#
_cell.length_a   1.000
_cell.length_b   1.000
_cell.length_c   1.000
_cell.angle_alpha   90.00
_cell.angle_beta   90.00
_cell.angle_gamma   90.00
#
_symmetry.space_group_name_H-M   'P 1'
#
loop_
_entity.id
_entity.type
_entity.pdbx_description
1 polymer ?
#
loop_
_entity_poly.entity_id
_entity_poly.type
_entity_poly.pdbx_seq_one_letter_code
_entity_poly.pdbx_strand_id
1 'polypeptide(L)'
;MDEIFLLPFVFIALAAAMLGLAWMALGEYQRLFREDPARVMSAEVLLTLLSELGGPGYLAATLAFFGAWMLLAGISIGVFFGYHIVFGP
;
A
#
# COMPACT_ATOMS: atom_id res chain seq x y z
N MET A 1 -7.86 -21.46 -17.36
CA MET A 1 -8.98 -20.51 -17.15
C MET A 1 -9.21 -20.25 -15.66
N ASP A 2 -8.94 -21.21 -14.78
CA ASP A 2 -9.21 -21.07 -13.33
C ASP A 2 -8.32 -20.03 -12.62
N GLU A 3 -7.11 -19.80 -13.12
CA GLU A 3 -6.14 -18.86 -12.55
C GLU A 3 -6.60 -17.39 -12.61
N ILE A 4 -7.43 -17.03 -13.60
CA ILE A 4 -7.96 -15.66 -13.74
C ILE A 4 -8.94 -15.32 -12.62
N PHE A 5 -9.66 -16.31 -12.08
CA PHE A 5 -10.57 -16.10 -10.96
C PHE A 5 -9.83 -15.88 -9.63
N LEU A 6 -8.55 -16.26 -9.54
CA LEU A 6 -7.70 -16.00 -8.37
C LEU A 6 -7.16 -14.57 -8.35
N LEU A 7 -7.09 -13.92 -9.51
CA LEU A 7 -6.56 -12.56 -9.69
C LEU A 7 -7.10 -11.54 -8.66
N PRO A 8 -8.43 -11.39 -8.43
CA PRO A 8 -8.93 -10.44 -7.43
C PRO A 8 -8.43 -10.74 -6.01
N PHE A 9 -8.31 -12.02 -5.63
CA PHE A 9 -7.79 -12.41 -4.32
C PHE A 9 -6.31 -12.08 -4.16
N VAL A 10 -5.52 -12.29 -5.21
CA VAL A 10 -4.08 -11.94 -5.21
C VAL A 10 -3.90 -10.44 -5.01
N PHE A 11 -4.66 -9.62 -5.75
CA PHE A 11 -4.61 -8.16 -5.60
C PHE A 11 -5.04 -7.70 -4.20
N ILE A 12 -6.10 -8.27 -3.63
CA ILE A 12 -6.57 -7.95 -2.28
C ILE A 12 -5.55 -8.37 -1.22
N ALA A 13 -4.96 -9.57 -1.33
CA ALA A 13 -3.97 -10.06 -0.39
C ALA A 13 -2.69 -9.21 -0.41
N LEU A 14 -2.21 -8.86 -1.59
CA LEU A 14 -1.04 -7.99 -1.75
C LEU A 14 -1.32 -6.58 -1.24
N ALA A 15 -2.50 -6.04 -1.55
CA ALA A 15 -2.95 -4.77 -0.99
C ALA A 15 -2.97 -4.77 0.54
N ALA A 16 -3.53 -5.81 1.16
CA ALA A 16 -3.57 -5.94 2.61
C ALA A 16 -2.17 -5.98 3.22
N ALA A 17 -1.23 -6.71 2.59
CA ALA A 17 0.16 -6.73 3.03
C ALA A 17 0.82 -5.34 2.94
N MET A 18 0.65 -4.64 1.81
CA MET A 18 1.23 -3.30 1.61
C MET A 18 0.64 -2.27 2.58
N LEU A 19 -0.69 -2.28 2.77
CA LEU A 19 -1.38 -1.40 3.71
C LEU A 19 -1.00 -1.70 5.17
N GLY A 20 -0.83 -2.98 5.51
CA GLY A 20 -0.35 -3.38 6.84
C GLY A 20 1.07 -2.89 7.12
N LEU A 21 1.99 -3.06 6.16
CA LEU A 21 3.35 -2.53 6.27
C LEU A 21 3.36 -0.99 6.32
N ALA A 22 2.54 -0.32 5.52
CA ALA A 22 2.38 1.12 5.56
C ALA A 22 1.90 1.60 6.92
N TRP A 23 0.94 0.89 7.52
CA TRP A 23 0.42 1.21 8.85
C TRP A 23 1.48 1.07 9.95
N MET A 24 2.24 -0.03 9.92
CA MET A 24 3.34 -0.24 10.87
C MET A 24 4.42 0.85 10.72
N ALA A 25 4.83 1.14 9.49
CA ALA A 25 5.83 2.17 9.18
C ALA A 25 5.36 3.56 9.62
N LEU A 26 4.09 3.90 9.37
CA LEU A 26 3.50 5.18 9.78
C LEU A 26 3.38 5.28 11.31
N GLY A 27 3.04 4.19 12.00
CA GLY A 27 2.97 4.13 13.45
C GLY A 27 4.33 4.42 14.10
N GLU A 28 5.39 3.80 13.58
CA GLU A 28 6.75 4.04 14.06
C GLU A 28 7.24 5.45 13.72
N TYR A 29 6.94 5.93 12.51
CA TYR A 29 7.23 7.31 12.11
C TYR A 29 6.54 8.31 13.03
N GLN A 30 5.26 8.12 13.34
CA GLN A 30 4.53 9.01 14.26
C GLN A 30 5.11 8.98 15.68
N ARG A 31 5.55 7.82 16.15
CA ARG A 31 6.21 7.68 17.46
C ARG A 31 7.48 8.52 17.51
N LEU A 32 8.37 8.33 16.53
CA LEU A 32 9.64 9.06 16.44
C LEU A 32 9.42 10.56 16.22
N PHE A 33 8.44 10.94 15.41
CA PHE A 33 8.12 12.34 15.13
C PHE A 33 7.61 13.08 16.37
N ARG A 34 6.89 12.40 17.27
CA ARG A 34 6.46 12.97 18.55
C ARG A 34 7.61 13.14 19.54
N GLU A 35 8.61 12.26 19.49
CA GLU A 35 9.78 12.33 20.36
C GLU A 35 10.73 13.47 19.93
N ASP A 36 11.06 13.56 18.64
CA ASP A 36 11.93 14.61 18.10
C ASP A 36 11.61 14.91 16.61
N PRO A 37 10.72 15.87 16.32
CA PRO A 37 10.30 16.15 14.96
C PRO A 37 11.42 16.72 14.08
N ALA A 38 12.35 17.47 14.65
CA ALA A 38 13.44 18.10 13.89
C ALA A 38 14.44 17.05 13.39
N ARG A 39 14.75 16.05 14.22
CA ARG A 39 15.64 14.96 13.84
C ARG A 39 15.02 14.03 12.80
N VAL A 40 13.71 13.77 12.89
CA VAL A 40 13.01 12.94 11.90
C VAL A 40 12.93 13.64 10.54
N MET A 41 12.58 14.93 10.49
CA MET A 41 12.55 15.67 9.22
C MET A 41 13.93 15.80 8.58
N SER A 42 14.98 16.07 9.36
CA SER A 42 16.34 16.12 8.82
C SER A 42 16.82 14.75 8.30
N ALA A 43 16.44 13.65 8.96
CA ALA A 43 16.70 12.30 8.48
C ALA A 43 15.92 11.97 7.19
N GLU A 44 14.65 12.36 7.09
CA GLU A 44 13.84 12.25 5.86
C GLU A 44 14.50 12.95 4.68
N VAL A 45 14.90 14.21 4.85
CA VAL A 45 15.58 14.99 3.81
C VAL A 45 16.92 14.35 3.45
N LEU A 46 17.72 13.95 4.44
CA LEU A 46 19.01 13.30 4.20
C LEU A 46 18.86 11.98 3.43
N LEU A 47 17.92 11.12 3.84
CA LEU A 47 17.67 9.85 3.18
C LEU A 47 17.13 10.04 1.76
N THR A 48 16.29 11.06 1.54
CA THR A 48 15.82 11.44 0.21
C THR A 48 16.99 11.84 -0.69
N LEU A 49 17.94 12.63 -0.18
CA LEU A 49 19.13 13.04 -0.92
C LEU A 49 20.11 11.89 -1.20
N LEU A 50 20.23 10.91 -0.29
CA LEU A 50 21.21 9.83 -0.39
C LEU A 50 20.72 8.62 -1.19
N SER A 51 19.42 8.33 -1.17
CA SER A 51 18.89 7.07 -1.68
C SER A 51 17.90 7.22 -2.82
N GLU A 52 17.42 8.43 -3.13
CA GLU A 52 16.32 8.73 -4.07
C GLU A 52 14.98 7.99 -3.78
N LEU A 53 14.98 6.99 -2.90
CA LEU A 53 13.84 6.20 -2.45
C LEU A 53 12.98 6.90 -1.40
N GLY A 54 13.44 8.03 -0.84
CA GLY A 54 12.77 8.77 0.23
C GLY A 54 12.95 8.15 1.62
N GLY A 55 12.61 8.91 2.66
CA GLY A 55 12.67 8.44 4.05
C GLY A 55 11.50 7.51 4.45
N PRO A 56 11.47 7.06 5.72
CA PRO A 56 10.47 6.11 6.21
C PRO A 56 9.00 6.53 6.00
N GLY A 57 8.71 7.82 6.13
CA GLY A 57 7.40 8.41 5.89
C GLY A 57 7.02 8.39 4.41
N TYR A 58 7.97 8.65 3.52
CA TYR A 58 7.75 8.52 2.07
C TYR A 58 7.49 7.06 1.67
N LEU A 59 8.24 6.10 2.24
CA LEU A 59 8.02 4.67 2.02
C LEU A 59 6.62 4.24 2.51
N ALA A 60 6.21 4.68 3.70
CA ALA A 60 4.87 4.41 4.23
C ALA A 60 3.77 4.97 3.33
N ALA A 61 3.91 6.21 2.86
CA ALA A 61 2.96 6.84 1.94
C ALA A 61 2.88 6.09 0.60
N THR A 62 4.02 5.69 0.06
CA THR A 62 4.11 4.93 -1.20
C THR A 62 3.43 3.57 -1.09
N LEU A 63 3.72 2.82 -0.02
CA LEU A 63 3.07 1.54 0.25
C LEU A 63 1.55 1.70 0.44
N ALA A 64 1.12 2.75 1.15
CA ALA A 64 -0.29 3.04 1.33
C ALA A 64 -1.00 3.34 0.00
N PHE A 65 -0.38 4.16 -0.85
CA PHE A 65 -0.93 4.54 -2.15
C PHE A 65 -1.08 3.32 -3.08
N PHE A 66 -0.01 2.56 -3.29
CA PHE A 66 -0.06 1.37 -4.14
C PHE A 66 -0.96 0.29 -3.56
N GLY A 67 -0.93 0.08 -2.24
CA GLY A 67 -1.82 -0.85 -1.55
C GLY A 67 -3.30 -0.50 -1.76
N ALA A 68 -3.67 0.77 -1.63
CA ALA A 68 -5.04 1.23 -1.88
C ALA A 68 -5.47 1.00 -3.34
N TRP A 69 -4.60 1.28 -4.31
CA TRP A 69 -4.87 1.02 -5.72
C TRP A 69 -5.04 -0.46 -6.03
N MET A 70 -4.19 -1.32 -5.46
CA MET A 70 -4.32 -2.76 -5.63
C MET A 70 -5.61 -3.29 -5.00
N LEU A 71 -6.04 -2.73 -3.85
CA LEU A 71 -7.30 -3.08 -3.22
C LEU A 71 -8.48 -2.73 -4.14
N LEU A 72 -8.48 -1.51 -4.67
CA LEU A 72 -9.50 -1.05 -5.62
C LEU A 72 -9.54 -1.90 -6.88
N ALA A 73 -8.38 -2.23 -7.44
CA ALA A 73 -8.29 -3.10 -8.61
C ALA A 73 -8.84 -4.50 -8.30
N GLY A 74 -8.43 -5.10 -7.18
CA GLY A 74 -8.90 -6.43 -6.75
C GLY A 74 -10.41 -6.49 -6.54
N ILE A 75 -10.99 -5.49 -5.87
CA ILE A 75 -12.44 -5.37 -5.68
C ILE A 75 -13.16 -5.19 -7.02
N SER A 76 -12.67 -4.28 -7.87
CA SER A 76 -13.31 -3.99 -9.17
C SER A 76 -13.32 -5.22 -10.08
N ILE A 77 -12.21 -5.95 -10.13
CA ILE A 77 -12.08 -7.19 -10.90
C ILE A 77 -12.99 -8.27 -10.30
N GLY A 78 -13.04 -8.41 -8.98
CA GLY A 78 -13.91 -9.36 -8.29
C GLY A 78 -15.40 -9.10 -8.58
N VAL A 79 -15.83 -7.83 -8.53
CA VAL A 79 -17.20 -7.42 -8.88
C VAL A 79 -17.49 -7.69 -10.36
N PHE A 80 -16.56 -7.39 -11.26
CA PHE A 80 -16.70 -7.65 -12.69
C PHE A 80 -16.93 -9.15 -12.98
N PHE A 81 -16.08 -10.03 -12.44
CA PHE A 81 -16.27 -11.47 -12.62
C PHE A 81 -17.53 -11.98 -11.93
N GLY A 82 -17.83 -11.52 -10.71
CA GLY A 82 -19.05 -11.90 -9.99
C GLY A 82 -20.31 -11.52 -10.77
N TYR A 83 -20.35 -10.32 -11.36
CA TYR A 83 -21.46 -9.89 -12.20
C TYR A 83 -21.63 -10.78 -13.44
N HIS A 84 -20.53 -11.07 -14.15
CA HIS A 84 -20.58 -11.93 -15.34
C HIS A 84 -20.97 -13.38 -15.04
N ILE A 85 -20.61 -13.93 -13.87
CA ILE A 85 -21.02 -15.28 -13.47
C ILE A 85 -22.53 -15.34 -13.16
N VAL A 86 -23.08 -14.28 -12.54
CA VAL A 86 -24.47 -14.30 -12.06
C VAL A 86 -25.47 -13.79 -13.09
N PHE A 87 -25.08 -12.81 -13.91
CA PHE A 87 -25.98 -12.07 -14.82
C PHE A 87 -25.47 -11.98 -16.26
N GLY A 88 -24.29 -12.53 -16.57
CA GLY A 88 -23.77 -12.60 -17.93
C GLY A 88 -24.59 -13.56 -18.81
N PRO A 89 -24.63 -13.33 -20.13
CA PRO A 89 -25.27 -14.25 -21.07
C PRO A 89 -24.60 -15.63 -21.11
#